data_AF-A0A1I4FXC8-F1
#
_entry.id   AF-A0A1I4FXC8-F1
#
_cell.length_a   1.000
_cell.length_b   1.000
_cell.length_c   1.000
_cell.angle_alpha   90.00
_cell.angle_beta   90.00
_cell.angle_gamma   90.00
#
_symmetry.space_group_name_H-M   'P 1'
#
loop_
_entity.id
_entity.type
_entity.pdbx_description
1 polymer ?
#
loop_
_entity_poly.entity_id
_entity_poly.type
_entity_poly.pdbx_seq_one_letter_code
_entity_poly.pdbx_strand_id
1 'polypeptide(L)'
;TSAAGAAPKVSLYHLVLQIRGGYEGLLIALPPEHWTACGATDPPALAARLLSLARRIDPGRVTVGRRKPKDPAAEPKRASRGHVATARILNSQTP
;
A
#
# COMPACT_ATOMS: atom_id res chain seq x y z
N THR A 1 6.86 31.16 -9.69
CA THR A 1 6.02 30.42 -10.65
C THR A 1 5.55 29.13 -10.03
N SER A 2 4.25 29.06 -9.76
CA SER A 2 3.58 28.00 -9.01
C SER A 2 3.48 26.72 -9.85
N ALA A 3 4.06 25.62 -9.37
CA ALA A 3 3.82 24.28 -9.91
C ALA A 3 2.55 23.69 -9.27
N ALA A 4 1.40 24.26 -9.63
CA ALA A 4 0.12 23.63 -9.37
C ALA A 4 -0.06 22.42 -10.32
N GLY A 5 -0.37 21.25 -9.77
CA GLY A 5 -1.06 20.19 -10.53
C GLY A 5 -0.35 18.85 -10.78
N ALA A 6 0.83 18.57 -10.20
CA ALA A 6 1.39 17.22 -10.28
C ALA A 6 0.93 16.39 -9.06
N ALA A 7 0.11 15.36 -9.30
CA ALA A 7 -0.23 14.39 -8.25
C ALA A 7 1.06 13.86 -7.61
N PRO A 8 1.12 13.73 -6.27
CA PRO A 8 2.32 13.28 -5.59
C PRO A 8 2.69 11.88 -6.10
N LYS A 9 3.88 11.74 -6.68
CA LYS A 9 4.41 10.44 -7.11
C LYS A 9 4.52 9.46 -5.94
N VAL A 10 4.60 9.98 -4.71
CA VAL A 10 4.76 9.24 -3.46
C VAL A 10 3.41 8.97 -2.79
N SER A 11 3.20 7.72 -2.37
CA SER A 11 2.02 7.30 -1.61
C SER A 11 2.29 7.44 -0.11
N LEU A 12 1.49 8.24 0.59
CA LEU A 12 1.59 8.39 2.05
C LEU A 12 1.47 7.02 2.76
N TYR A 13 0.57 6.16 2.28
CA TYR A 13 0.39 4.81 2.81
C TYR A 13 1.68 3.97 2.73
N HIS A 14 2.32 3.90 1.56
CA HIS A 14 3.54 3.12 1.38
C HIS A 14 4.72 3.72 2.16
N LEU A 15 4.76 5.04 2.29
CA LEU A 15 5.74 5.75 3.11
C LEU A 15 5.61 5.33 4.59
N VAL A 16 4.40 5.41 5.14
CA VAL A 16 4.12 5.01 6.54
C VAL A 16 4.41 3.52 6.75
N LEU A 17 4.03 2.66 5.79
CA LEU A 17 4.31 1.22 5.84
C LEU A 17 5.82 0.94 5.92
N GLN A 18 6.62 1.63 5.10
CA GLN A 18 8.07 1.49 5.10
C GLN A 18 8.70 1.98 6.41
N ILE A 19 8.25 3.13 6.94
CA ILE A 19 8.71 3.63 8.25
C ILE A 19 8.39 2.60 9.33
N ARG A 20 7.15 2.11 9.39
CA ARG A 20 6.73 1.13 10.40
C ARG A 20 7.56 -0.15 10.34
N GLY A 21 7.87 -0.64 9.14
CA GLY A 21 8.67 -1.85 8.97
C GLY A 21 10.14 -1.69 9.40
N GLY A 22 10.70 -0.49 9.28
CA GLY A 22 12.11 -0.22 9.64
C GLY A 22 12.31 0.31 11.05
N TYR A 23 11.29 0.92 11.67
CA TYR A 23 11.43 1.68 12.92
C TYR A 23 11.88 0.81 14.09
N GLU A 24 11.28 -0.36 14.28
CA GLU A 24 11.67 -1.28 15.37
C GLU A 24 13.12 -1.76 15.22
N GLY A 25 13.53 -2.14 13.99
CA GLY A 25 14.91 -2.55 13.72
C GLY A 25 15.90 -1.41 13.94
N LEU A 26 15.51 -0.18 13.59
CA LEU A 26 16.30 1.02 13.84
C LEU A 26 16.47 1.31 15.34
N LEU A 27 15.41 1.14 16.14
CA LEU A 27 15.48 1.30 17.60
C LEU A 27 16.44 0.31 18.27
N ILE A 28 16.54 -0.92 17.73
CA ILE A 28 17.47 -1.94 18.24
C ILE A 28 18.90 -1.66 17.77
N ALA A 29 19.08 -1.28 16.50
CA ALA A 29 20.39 -1.12 15.89
C ALA A 29 21.10 0.19 16.26
N LEU A 30 20.34 1.22 16.67
CA LEU A 30 20.88 2.56 16.91
C LEU A 30 20.97 2.86 18.42
N PRO A 31 22.17 3.08 18.95
CA PRO A 31 22.37 3.51 20.34
C PRO A 31 21.62 4.81 20.69
N PRO A 32 21.17 4.98 21.94
CA PRO A 32 20.36 6.12 22.38
C PRO A 32 21.05 7.48 22.18
N GLU A 33 22.37 7.52 22.17
CA GLU A 33 23.18 8.73 21.99
C GLU A 33 23.00 9.34 20.58
N HIS A 34 22.63 8.53 19.59
CA HIS A 34 22.38 9.01 18.23
C HIS A 34 20.97 9.59 18.06
N TRP A 35 20.04 9.27 18.97
CA TRP A 35 18.67 9.78 18.95
C TRP A 35 18.57 11.21 19.49
N THR A 36 19.41 11.57 20.47
CA THR A 36 19.41 12.91 21.10
C THR A 36 19.77 14.03 20.11
N ALA A 37 20.60 13.73 19.10
CA ALA A 37 20.92 14.64 18.01
C ALA A 37 19.70 15.03 17.13
N CYS A 38 18.61 14.27 17.21
CA CYS A 38 17.36 14.53 16.49
C CYS A 38 16.31 15.25 17.35
N GLY A 39 16.46 15.27 18.67
CA GLY A 39 15.42 15.68 19.63
C GLY A 39 15.35 17.18 19.93
N ALA A 40 16.37 17.96 19.57
CA ALA A 40 16.50 19.37 19.96
C ALA A 40 16.72 20.34 18.79
N THR A 41 16.19 20.01 17.60
CA THR A 41 16.33 20.87 16.42
C THR A 41 15.18 21.86 16.32
N ASP A 42 15.53 23.15 16.31
CA ASP A 42 14.74 24.26 15.77
C ASP A 42 13.95 23.83 14.52
N PRO A 43 12.63 24.10 14.40
CA PRO A 43 11.80 23.66 13.26
C PRO A 43 12.41 23.82 11.86
N PRO A 44 13.08 24.94 11.48
CA PRO A 44 13.75 25.05 10.20
C PRO A 44 14.97 24.12 10.06
N ALA A 45 15.72 23.89 11.13
CA ALA A 45 16.84 22.95 11.12
C ALA A 45 16.36 21.50 10.96
N LEU A 46 15.24 21.16 11.61
CA LEU A 46 14.56 19.88 11.42
C LEU A 46 14.08 19.71 9.97
N ALA A 47 13.41 20.73 9.42
CA ALA A 47 12.95 20.71 8.03
C ALA A 47 14.12 20.54 7.03
N ALA A 48 15.22 21.27 7.23
CA ALA A 48 16.43 21.14 6.41
C ALA A 48 17.04 19.74 6.50
N ARG A 49 17.06 19.15 7.70
CA ARG A 49 17.53 17.77 7.91
C ARG A 49 16.65 16.75 7.21
N LEU A 50 15.33 16.86 7.34
CA LEU A 50 14.37 15.99 6.65
C LEU A 50 14.50 16.09 5.14
N LEU A 51 14.65 17.30 4.58
CA LEU A 51 14.89 17.50 3.16
C LEU A 51 16.21 16.88 2.69
N SER A 52 17.27 16.99 3.48
CA SER A 52 18.57 16.36 3.18
C SER A 52 18.47 14.83 3.15
N LEU A 53 17.72 14.24 4.08
CA LEU A 53 17.46 12.80 4.12
C LEU A 53 16.56 12.36 2.95
N ALA A 54 15.52 13.12 2.64
CA ALA A 54 14.58 12.82 1.56
C ALA A 54 15.29 12.71 0.20
N ARG A 55 16.37 13.48 -0.04
CA ARG A 55 17.18 13.39 -1.26
C ARG A 55 17.93 12.06 -1.42
N ARG A 56 18.12 11.31 -0.33
CA ARG A 56 18.81 10.00 -0.33
C ARG A 56 17.86 8.82 -0.50
N ILE A 57 16.54 9.08 -0.44
CA ILE A 57 15.52 8.06 -0.60
C ILE A 57 15.21 7.95 -2.09
N ASP A 58 15.13 6.72 -2.60
CA ASP A 58 14.58 6.47 -3.93
C ASP A 58 13.04 6.62 -3.88
N PRO A 59 12.47 7.69 -4.47
CA PRO A 59 11.02 7.91 -4.43
C PRO A 59 10.26 6.80 -5.15
N GLY A 60 10.91 6.06 -6.08
CA GLY A 60 10.39 4.89 -6.78
C GLY A 60 9.81 3.83 -5.85
N ARG A 61 10.48 3.60 -4.71
CA ARG A 61 10.14 2.56 -3.72
C ARG A 61 8.88 2.85 -2.91
N VAL A 62 8.53 4.13 -2.78
CA VAL A 62 7.36 4.60 -2.03
C VAL A 62 6.29 5.18 -2.96
N THR A 63 6.39 4.91 -4.26
CA THR A 63 5.42 5.44 -5.22
C THR A 63 4.02 4.87 -5.03
N VAL A 64 3.02 5.62 -5.49
CA VAL A 64 1.70 5.06 -5.73
C VAL A 64 1.84 3.95 -6.77
N GLY A 65 1.57 2.71 -6.38
CA GLY A 65 1.60 1.59 -7.30
C GLY A 65 0.74 1.87 -8.54
N ARG A 66 1.29 1.71 -9.73
CA ARG A 66 0.55 1.86 -10.98
C ARG A 66 -0.48 0.73 -11.06
N ARG A 67 -1.72 1.01 -10.65
CA ARG A 67 -2.82 0.07 -10.80
C ARG A 67 -3.03 -0.20 -12.29
N LYS A 68 -2.81 -1.45 -12.70
CA LYS A 68 -3.30 -1.91 -13.99
C LYS A 68 -4.83 -1.98 -13.92
N PRO A 69 -5.54 -1.65 -15.02
CA PRO A 69 -6.95 -1.99 -15.14
C PRO A 69 -7.13 -3.47 -14.78
N LYS A 70 -8.16 -3.77 -13.99
CA LYS A 70 -8.50 -5.15 -13.67
C LYS A 70 -8.83 -5.86 -14.97
N ASP A 71 -8.20 -7.00 -15.21
CA ASP A 71 -8.53 -7.81 -16.39
C ASP A 71 -10.02 -8.15 -16.38
N PRO A 72 -10.70 -8.09 -17.54
CA PRO A 72 -12.09 -8.48 -17.62
C PRO A 72 -12.23 -9.91 -17.10
N ALA A 73 -13.23 -10.12 -16.24
CA ALA A 73 -13.50 -11.45 -15.73
C ALA A 73 -13.77 -12.38 -16.93
N ALA A 74 -13.07 -13.53 -16.97
CA ALA A 74 -13.39 -14.56 -17.94
C ALA A 74 -14.86 -14.93 -17.81
N GLU A 75 -15.57 -15.03 -18.94
CA GLU A 75 -16.96 -15.47 -18.91
C GLU A 75 -17.03 -16.82 -18.18
N PRO A 76 -17.94 -16.97 -17.20
CA PRO A 76 -18.11 -18.25 -16.54
C PRO A 76 -18.46 -19.26 -17.62
N LYS A 77 -17.66 -20.33 -17.75
CA LYS A 77 -18.04 -21.47 -18.57
C LYS A 77 -19.40 -21.92 -18.06
N ARG A 78 -20.46 -21.64 -18.82
CA ARG A 78 -21.80 -22.18 -18.57
C ARG A 78 -21.67 -23.70 -18.72
N ALA A 79 -21.32 -24.38 -17.63
CA ALA A 79 -21.71 -25.77 -17.50
C ALA A 79 -23.23 -25.73 -17.55
N SER A 80 -23.82 -26.23 -18.64
CA SER A 80 -25.26 -26.38 -18.84
C SER A 80 -25.83 -27.45 -17.90
N ARG A 81 -25.42 -27.45 -16.64
CA ARG A 81 -26.10 -28.18 -15.58
C ARG A 81 -27.40 -27.41 -15.38
N GLY A 82 -28.43 -27.83 -16.12
CA GLY A 82 -29.78 -27.31 -15.96
C GLY A 82 -30.12 -27.31 -14.47
N HIS A 83 -30.76 -26.25 -13.99
CA HIS A 83 -31.23 -26.19 -12.62
C HIS A 83 -32.15 -27.38 -12.37
N VAL A 84 -31.66 -28.36 -11.62
CA VAL A 84 -32.49 -29.48 -11.18
C VAL A 84 -33.03 -29.13 -9.81
N ALA A 85 -34.32 -28.84 -9.74
CA ALA A 85 -35.02 -28.68 -8.47
C ALA A 85 -35.20 -30.06 -7.84
N THR A 86 -34.65 -30.28 -6.64
CA THR A 86 -34.77 -31.56 -5.92
C THR A 86 -36.24 -31.98 -5.73
N ALA A 87 -37.14 -31.03 -5.54
CA ALA A 87 -38.59 -31.27 -5.47
C ALA A 87 -39.16 -31.93 -6.74
N ARG A 88 -38.63 -31.60 -7.94
CA ARG A 88 -39.05 -32.25 -9.19
C ARG A 88 -38.61 -33.71 -9.26
N ILE A 89 -37.39 -34.02 -8.79
CA ILE A 89 -36.90 -35.41 -8.74
C ILE A 89 -37.77 -36.22 -7.76
N LEU A 90 -38.04 -35.66 -6.58
CA LEU A 90 -38.82 -36.34 -5.55
C LEU A 90 -40.25 -36.62 -6.01
N ASN A 91 -40.92 -35.66 -6.66
CA ASN A 91 -42.27 -35.88 -7.20
C ASN A 91 -42.32 -36.91 -8.34
N SER A 92 -41.21 -37.11 -9.08
CA SER A 92 -41.11 -38.15 -10.12
C SER A 92 -40.73 -39.54 -9.60
N GLN A 93 -40.36 -39.64 -8.31
CA GLN A 93 -39.95 -40.90 -7.67
C GLN A 93 -41.03 -41.50 -6.76
N THR A 94 -42.16 -40.83 -6.59
CA THR A 94 -43.29 -41.38 -5.84
C THR A 94 -44.06 -42.38 -6.73
N PRO A 95 -44.26 -43.64 -6.29
CA PRO A 95 -45.04 -44.65 -7.03
C PRO A 95 -46.54 -44.35 -7.06
#